data_AF-A0A3A9SRH7-F1
#
_entry.id   AF-A0A3A9SRH7-F1
#
_cell.length_a   1.000
_cell.length_b   1.000
_cell.length_c   1.000
_cell.angle_alpha   90.00
_cell.angle_beta   90.00
_cell.angle_gamma   90.00
#
_symmetry.space_group_name_H-M   'P 1'
#
loop_
_entity.id
_entity.type
_entity.pdbx_description
1 polymer ?
#
loop_
_entity_poly.entity_id
_entity_poly.type
_entity_poly.pdbx_seq_one_letter_code
_entity_poly.pdbx_strand_id
1 'polypeptide(L)'
;MYINIKKRILSSTILQVAVVKIIAACLEGAIRIILKKSNITSPDMMDIVLWRAQITISFIQIIVIAFMFFKVWQKLNHYMKLVPKEDQQGIGELQKEVFGKSKLAALSVNSVNRLIQLWAVIFIGAELIYDFTSIMYRRFIGILMDALSSGTGMSDGTFVMLYNMTHGFKYLEILSAILLGVMMTGIFLSDRYLKIAAAVILGLFLISFGVLQMQTVYLMGREVGIVWTSMIYHITETVGLVVLSRYLTKQYKGL
;
A
#
# COMPACT_ATOMS: atom_id res chain seq x y z
N MET A 1 16.97 -9.40 23.23
CA MET A 1 18.07 -9.42 22.24
C MET A 1 17.81 -8.45 21.11
N TYR A 2 18.87 -7.82 20.61
CA TYR A 2 18.91 -6.90 19.48
C TYR A 2 19.63 -7.54 18.29
N ILE A 3 19.22 -7.19 17.06
CA ILE A 3 19.97 -7.58 15.86
C ILE A 3 21.15 -6.63 15.62
N ASN A 4 22.10 -7.07 14.80
CA ASN A 4 23.20 -6.23 14.36
C ASN A 4 22.67 -4.97 13.63
N ILE A 5 23.19 -3.79 13.99
CA ILE A 5 22.83 -2.48 13.40
C ILE A 5 22.91 -2.46 11.86
N LYS A 6 23.83 -3.24 11.27
CA LYS A 6 23.99 -3.28 9.82
C LYS A 6 22.83 -3.99 9.10
N LYS A 7 22.01 -4.76 9.82
CA LYS A 7 20.88 -5.50 9.24
C LYS A 7 19.62 -4.61 9.29
N ARG A 8 19.27 -4.03 8.14
CA ARG A 8 18.09 -3.17 7.94
C ARG A 8 16.90 -3.96 7.41
N ILE A 9 16.34 -4.82 8.26
CA ILE A 9 15.42 -5.86 7.81
C ILE A 9 14.06 -5.27 7.43
N LEU A 10 13.41 -4.53 8.33
CA LEU A 10 12.08 -3.96 8.12
C LEU A 10 12.10 -2.88 7.03
N SER A 11 13.01 -1.93 7.11
CA SER A 11 13.06 -0.83 6.14
C SER A 11 13.37 -1.32 4.73
N SER A 12 14.29 -2.30 4.58
CA SER A 12 14.59 -2.92 3.28
C SER A 12 13.40 -3.69 2.72
N THR A 13 12.66 -4.44 3.55
CA THR A 13 11.49 -5.18 3.07
C THR A 13 10.39 -4.23 2.60
N ILE A 14 10.10 -3.16 3.36
CA ILE A 14 9.13 -2.13 2.93
C ILE A 14 9.56 -1.50 1.60
N LEU A 15 10.85 -1.20 1.41
CA LEU A 15 11.36 -0.65 0.14
C LEU A 15 11.15 -1.60 -1.02
N GLN A 16 11.49 -2.88 -0.83
CA GLN A 16 11.34 -3.89 -1.87
C GLN A 16 9.87 -4.05 -2.27
N VAL A 17 8.93 -4.00 -1.32
CA VAL A 17 7.49 -4.03 -1.62
C VAL A 17 7.08 -2.82 -2.46
N ALA A 18 7.56 -1.62 -2.09
CA ALA A 18 7.28 -0.42 -2.87
C ALA A 18 7.83 -0.54 -4.31
N VAL A 19 9.01 -1.12 -4.50
CA VAL A 19 9.58 -1.38 -5.82
C VAL A 19 8.73 -2.37 -6.62
N VAL A 20 8.29 -3.47 -6.00
CA VAL A 20 7.39 -4.45 -6.65
C VAL A 20 6.09 -3.77 -7.10
N LYS A 21 5.47 -2.96 -6.25
CA LYS A 21 4.26 -2.20 -6.57
C LYS A 21 4.47 -1.21 -7.73
N ILE A 22 5.60 -0.49 -7.75
CA ILE A 22 5.96 0.41 -8.86
C ILE A 22 6.11 -0.38 -10.17
N ILE A 23 6.81 -1.52 -10.13
CA ILE A 23 6.98 -2.38 -11.31
C ILE A 23 5.64 -2.88 -11.82
N ALA A 24 4.75 -3.35 -10.93
CA ALA A 24 3.41 -3.79 -11.29
C ALA A 24 2.59 -2.67 -11.95
N ALA A 25 2.60 -1.46 -11.36
CA ALA A 25 1.93 -0.30 -11.94
C ALA A 25 2.48 0.08 -13.33
N CYS A 26 3.80 0.01 -13.52
CA CYS A 26 4.43 0.22 -14.83
C CYS A 26 4.01 -0.86 -15.84
N LEU A 27 3.93 -2.12 -15.44
CA LEU A 27 3.46 -3.22 -16.29
C LEU A 27 2.00 -3.04 -16.68
N GLU A 28 1.13 -2.68 -15.74
CA GLU A 28 -0.28 -2.36 -16.03
C GLU A 28 -0.40 -1.20 -17.02
N GLY A 29 0.37 -0.13 -16.82
CA GLY A 29 0.42 1.01 -17.73
C GLY A 29 0.87 0.63 -19.13
N ALA A 30 1.93 -0.17 -19.25
CA ALA A 30 2.44 -0.65 -20.54
C ALA A 30 1.43 -1.54 -21.27
N ILE A 31 0.80 -2.48 -20.56
CA ILE A 31 -0.27 -3.33 -21.13
C ILE A 31 -1.43 -2.49 -21.63
N ARG A 32 -1.85 -1.48 -20.85
CA ARG A 32 -2.91 -0.55 -21.27
C ARG A 32 -2.54 0.21 -22.54
N ILE A 33 -1.29 0.61 -22.72
CA ILE A 33 -0.85 1.31 -23.94
C ILE A 33 -0.86 0.36 -25.15
N ILE A 34 -0.36 -0.87 -24.98
CA ILE A 34 -0.20 -1.85 -26.07
C ILE A 34 -1.54 -2.42 -26.53
N LEU A 35 -2.44 -2.74 -25.60
CA LEU A 35 -3.70 -3.44 -25.90
C LEU A 35 -4.87 -2.52 -26.22
N LYS A 36 -4.70 -1.19 -26.16
CA LYS A 36 -5.82 -0.27 -26.34
C LYS A 36 -6.34 -0.30 -27.78
N LYS A 37 -7.48 -0.97 -27.99
CA LYS A 37 -8.30 -0.80 -29.19
C LYS A 37 -9.06 0.52 -29.10
N SER A 38 -9.25 1.18 -30.25
CA SER A 38 -9.78 2.54 -30.44
C SER A 38 -11.26 2.76 -30.04
N ASN A 39 -11.84 1.96 -29.13
CA ASN A 39 -13.22 2.15 -28.70
C ASN A 39 -13.29 3.21 -27.60
N ILE A 40 -13.72 4.41 -27.99
CA ILE A 40 -13.80 5.61 -27.13
C ILE A 40 -15.04 5.56 -26.22
N THR A 41 -16.02 4.70 -26.51
CA THR A 41 -17.37 4.75 -25.92
C THR A 41 -17.55 3.97 -24.63
N SER A 42 -16.57 3.17 -24.18
CA SER A 42 -16.68 2.36 -22.96
C SER A 42 -15.45 2.55 -22.04
N PRO A 43 -15.64 2.67 -20.72
CA PRO A 43 -14.53 2.77 -19.77
C PRO A 43 -13.56 1.58 -19.90
N ASP A 44 -12.24 1.83 -19.81
CA ASP A 44 -11.19 0.80 -19.94
C ASP A 44 -11.39 -0.39 -18.97
N MET A 45 -12.03 -0.17 -17.80
CA MET A 45 -12.33 -1.24 -16.85
C MET A 45 -13.35 -2.26 -17.35
N MET A 46 -14.13 -1.93 -18.37
CA MET A 46 -15.09 -2.84 -18.98
C MET A 46 -14.41 -3.81 -19.96
N ASP A 47 -13.24 -3.46 -20.48
CA ASP A 47 -12.45 -4.35 -21.32
C ASP A 47 -12.01 -5.59 -20.54
N ILE A 48 -12.50 -6.76 -20.97
CA ILE A 48 -12.26 -8.03 -20.30
C ILE A 48 -10.79 -8.46 -20.34
N VAL A 49 -10.04 -8.06 -21.38
CA VAL A 49 -8.63 -8.41 -21.54
C VAL A 49 -7.79 -7.57 -20.59
N LEU A 50 -8.01 -6.25 -20.56
CA LEU A 50 -7.32 -5.35 -19.62
C LEU A 50 -7.64 -5.74 -18.17
N TRP A 51 -8.89 -6.08 -17.88
CA TRP A 51 -9.31 -6.55 -16.56
C TRP A 51 -8.59 -7.83 -16.13
N ARG A 52 -8.53 -8.85 -17.00
CA ARG A 52 -7.85 -10.12 -16.69
C ARG A 52 -6.35 -9.93 -16.48
N ALA A 53 -5.73 -9.05 -17.28
CA ALA A 53 -4.32 -8.69 -17.12
C ALA A 53 -4.07 -8.03 -15.76
N GLN A 54 -4.91 -7.07 -15.35
CA GLN A 54 -4.81 -6.41 -14.03
C GLN A 54 -4.91 -7.43 -12.88
N ILE A 55 -5.91 -8.31 -12.90
CA ILE A 55 -6.07 -9.35 -11.87
C ILE A 55 -4.89 -10.31 -11.83
N THR A 56 -4.33 -10.66 -12.99
CA THR A 56 -3.16 -11.54 -13.06
C THR A 56 -1.91 -10.86 -12.48
N ILE A 57 -1.70 -9.57 -12.78
CA ILE A 57 -0.60 -8.78 -12.21
C ILE A 57 -0.74 -8.69 -10.69
N SER A 58 -1.93 -8.33 -10.19
CA SER A 58 -2.20 -8.24 -8.75
C SER A 58 -1.95 -9.58 -8.06
N PHE A 59 -2.44 -10.69 -8.62
CA PHE A 59 -2.22 -12.03 -8.07
C PHE A 59 -0.73 -12.39 -7.96
N ILE A 60 0.05 -12.12 -9.01
CA ILE A 60 1.51 -12.32 -9.01
C ILE A 60 2.17 -11.43 -7.94
N GLN A 61 1.77 -10.17 -7.85
CA GLN A 61 2.26 -9.22 -6.85
C GLN A 61 2.03 -9.73 -5.42
N ILE A 62 0.83 -10.23 -5.12
CA ILE A 62 0.50 -10.81 -3.80
C ILE A 62 1.44 -11.97 -3.47
N ILE A 63 1.66 -12.89 -4.41
CA ILE A 63 2.55 -14.05 -4.22
C ILE A 63 3.99 -13.58 -3.94
N VAL A 64 4.50 -12.63 -4.73
CA VAL A 64 5.85 -12.10 -4.56
C VAL A 64 6.01 -11.44 -3.19
N ILE A 65 5.07 -10.58 -2.79
CA ILE A 65 5.09 -9.91 -1.48
C ILE A 65 5.03 -10.95 -0.35
N ALA A 66 4.14 -11.94 -0.43
CA ALA A 66 4.02 -12.99 0.57
C ALA A 66 5.33 -13.78 0.73
N PHE A 67 5.97 -14.14 -0.39
CA PHE A 67 7.25 -14.84 -0.38
C PHE A 67 8.36 -14.00 0.25
N MET A 68 8.42 -12.70 -0.05
CA MET A 68 9.39 -11.78 0.56
C MET A 68 9.26 -11.73 2.08
N PHE A 69 8.04 -11.53 2.60
CA PHE A 69 7.80 -11.50 4.04
C PHE A 69 8.07 -12.85 4.70
N PHE A 70 7.71 -13.96 4.04
CA PHE A 70 8.01 -15.30 4.52
C PHE A 70 9.51 -15.55 4.69
N LYS A 71 10.33 -15.17 3.70
CA LYS A 71 11.80 -15.30 3.76
C LYS A 71 12.39 -14.47 4.90
N VAL A 72 11.90 -13.25 5.09
CA VAL A 72 12.34 -12.36 6.16
C VAL A 72 11.97 -12.91 7.53
N TRP A 73 10.75 -13.41 7.68
CA TRP A 73 10.26 -14.05 8.90
C TRP A 73 11.08 -15.30 9.25
N GLN A 74 11.36 -16.18 8.28
CA GLN A 74 12.24 -17.33 8.48
C GLN A 74 13.63 -16.91 8.96
N LYS A 75 14.21 -15.88 8.34
CA LYS A 75 15.52 -15.35 8.70
C LYS A 75 15.55 -14.78 10.12
N LEU A 76 14.53 -14.03 10.52
CA LEU A 76 14.40 -13.49 11.88
C LEU A 76 14.21 -14.59 12.93
N ASN A 77 13.33 -15.55 12.66
CA ASN A 77 13.10 -16.68 13.54
C ASN A 77 14.33 -17.57 13.69
N HIS A 78 15.10 -17.77 12.62
CA HIS A 78 16.37 -18.48 12.71
C HIS A 78 17.32 -17.79 13.70
N TYR A 79 17.48 -16.46 13.61
CA TYR A 79 18.31 -15.72 14.58
C TYR A 79 17.78 -15.77 16.00
N MET A 80 16.46 -15.75 16.19
CA MET A 80 15.87 -15.90 17.53
C MET A 80 16.08 -17.29 18.11
N LYS A 81 16.07 -18.35 17.29
CA LYS A 81 16.27 -19.73 17.75
C LYS A 81 17.70 -20.07 18.15
N LEU A 82 18.68 -19.24 17.79
CA LEU A 82 20.08 -19.41 18.23
C LEU A 82 20.25 -19.16 19.73
N VAL A 83 19.27 -18.53 20.38
CA VAL A 83 19.28 -18.21 21.81
C VAL A 83 18.04 -18.82 22.46
N PRO A 84 18.18 -19.59 23.55
CA PRO A 84 17.03 -20.09 24.33
C PRO A 84 16.09 -18.95 24.72
N LYS A 85 14.77 -19.18 24.65
CA LYS A 85 13.77 -18.11 24.88
C LYS A 85 13.93 -17.42 26.24
N GLU A 86 14.28 -18.20 27.25
CA GLU A 86 14.52 -17.75 28.63
C GLU A 86 15.67 -16.73 28.69
N ASP A 87 16.71 -16.93 27.88
CA ASP A 87 17.92 -16.09 27.88
C ASP A 87 17.78 -14.85 27.00
N GLN A 88 16.77 -14.78 26.11
CA GLN A 88 16.65 -13.69 25.14
C GLN A 88 16.50 -12.32 25.79
N GLN A 89 15.86 -12.23 26.95
CA GLN A 89 15.72 -10.98 27.68
C GLN A 89 17.04 -10.59 28.35
N GLY A 90 17.65 -11.52 29.08
CA GLY A 90 18.94 -11.31 29.75
C GLY A 90 20.06 -10.92 28.76
N ILE A 91 20.14 -11.58 27.61
CA ILE A 91 21.09 -11.20 26.54
C ILE A 91 20.78 -9.79 26.02
N GLY A 92 19.52 -9.39 25.95
CA GLY A 92 19.15 -8.03 25.56
C GLY A 92 19.62 -6.97 26.56
N GLU A 93 19.63 -7.29 27.84
CA GLU A 93 20.11 -6.41 28.91
C GLU A 93 21.64 -6.34 28.93
N LEU A 94 22.32 -7.48 28.83
CA LEU A 94 23.78 -7.55 28.66
C LEU A 94 24.25 -6.78 27.43
N GLN A 95 23.53 -6.86 26.31
CA GLN A 95 23.82 -6.07 25.12
C GLN A 95 23.72 -4.56 25.38
N LYS A 96 22.75 -4.11 26.20
CA LYS A 96 22.62 -2.69 26.57
C LYS A 96 23.77 -2.23 27.46
N GLU A 97 24.19 -3.08 28.38
CA GLU A 97 25.27 -2.82 29.32
C GLU A 97 26.63 -2.76 28.61
N VAL A 98 26.94 -3.75 27.77
CA VAL A 98 28.25 -3.89 27.12
C VAL A 98 28.44 -2.92 25.96
N PHE A 99 27.44 -2.75 25.09
CA PHE A 99 27.58 -1.93 23.90
C PHE A 99 27.11 -0.48 24.08
N GLY A 100 26.32 -0.21 25.13
CA GLY A 100 25.62 1.05 25.32
C GLY A 100 24.45 1.24 24.34
N LYS A 101 23.44 2.02 24.74
CA LYS A 101 22.22 2.26 23.94
C LYS A 101 22.50 2.81 22.52
N SER A 102 23.59 3.56 22.34
CA SER A 102 23.94 4.19 21.05
C SER A 102 24.45 3.21 19.99
N LYS A 103 24.90 2.01 20.39
CA LYS A 103 25.41 0.95 19.50
C LYS A 103 24.47 -0.25 19.40
N LEU A 104 23.20 -0.11 19.79
CA LEU A 104 22.18 -1.12 19.58
C LEU A 104 21.23 -0.77 18.44
N ALA A 105 20.56 -1.80 17.91
CA ALA A 105 19.44 -1.59 17.01
C ALA A 105 18.30 -0.87 17.74
N ALA A 106 17.54 -0.06 17.00
CA ALA A 106 16.45 0.75 17.55
C ALA A 106 15.37 -0.11 18.22
N LEU A 107 15.16 -1.33 17.71
CA LEU A 107 14.17 -2.28 18.21
C LEU A 107 14.79 -3.65 18.52
N SER A 108 14.17 -4.34 19.47
CA SER A 108 14.46 -5.75 19.74
C SER A 108 14.04 -6.63 18.56
N VAL A 109 14.65 -7.81 18.43
CA VAL A 109 14.32 -8.75 17.34
C VAL A 109 12.82 -9.11 17.34
N ASN A 110 12.24 -9.30 18.53
CA ASN A 110 10.82 -9.60 18.70
C ASN A 110 9.92 -8.46 18.19
N SER A 111 10.30 -7.20 18.46
CA SER A 111 9.56 -6.03 17.99
C SER A 111 9.62 -5.90 16.47
N VAL A 112 10.79 -6.11 15.88
CA VAL A 112 10.97 -6.15 14.42
C VAL A 112 10.12 -7.26 13.81
N ASN A 113 10.10 -8.46 14.42
CA ASN A 113 9.30 -9.58 13.95
C ASN A 113 7.80 -9.28 13.96
N ARG A 114 7.29 -8.63 15.02
CA ARG A 114 5.89 -8.19 15.10
C ARG A 114 5.54 -7.15 14.01
N LEU A 115 6.42 -6.18 13.78
CA LEU A 115 6.23 -5.20 12.72
C LEU A 115 6.27 -5.84 11.33
N ILE A 116 7.17 -6.80 11.09
CA ILE A 116 7.23 -7.57 9.83
C ILE A 116 5.90 -8.31 9.58
N GLN A 117 5.34 -8.97 10.60
CA GLN A 117 4.05 -9.66 10.46
C GLN A 117 2.90 -8.69 10.22
N LEU A 118 2.87 -7.56 10.93
CA LEU A 118 1.87 -6.51 10.73
C LEU A 118 1.92 -5.98 9.28
N TRP A 119 3.11 -5.61 8.79
CA TRP A 119 3.28 -5.11 7.43
C TRP A 119 2.96 -6.17 6.38
N ALA A 120 3.26 -7.45 6.63
CA ALA A 120 2.87 -8.54 5.73
C ALA A 120 1.35 -8.60 5.56
N VAL A 121 0.61 -8.56 6.68
CA VAL A 121 -0.87 -8.58 6.67
C VAL A 121 -1.41 -7.33 5.98
N ILE A 122 -0.85 -6.15 6.26
CA ILE A 122 -1.27 -4.90 5.61
C ILE A 122 -1.05 -5.00 4.10
N PHE A 123 0.13 -5.37 3.62
CA PHE A 123 0.39 -5.36 2.18
C PHE A 123 -0.39 -6.42 1.41
N ILE A 124 -0.56 -7.62 1.97
CA ILE A 124 -1.33 -8.69 1.33
C ILE A 124 -2.83 -8.40 1.44
N GLY A 125 -3.29 -8.07 2.65
CA GLY A 125 -4.70 -7.83 2.93
C GLY A 125 -5.24 -6.61 2.19
N ALA A 126 -4.47 -5.51 2.15
CA ALA A 126 -4.89 -4.32 1.44
C ALA A 126 -4.96 -4.54 -0.08
N GLU A 127 -4.10 -5.39 -0.65
CA GLU A 127 -4.19 -5.78 -2.07
C GLU A 127 -5.41 -6.66 -2.35
N LEU A 128 -5.71 -7.63 -1.48
CA LEU A 128 -6.91 -8.46 -1.61
C LEU A 128 -8.19 -7.62 -1.51
N ILE A 129 -8.23 -6.66 -0.59
CA ILE A 129 -9.32 -5.69 -0.47
C ILE A 129 -9.42 -4.83 -1.73
N TYR A 130 -8.30 -4.37 -2.27
CA TYR A 130 -8.28 -3.63 -3.54
C TYR A 130 -8.89 -4.42 -4.69
N ASP A 131 -8.54 -5.70 -4.83
CA ASP A 131 -9.07 -6.56 -5.89
C ASP A 131 -10.57 -6.83 -5.69
N PHE A 132 -10.99 -7.12 -4.45
CA PHE A 132 -12.39 -7.36 -4.15
C PHE A 132 -13.26 -6.11 -4.42
N THR A 133 -12.82 -4.96 -3.92
CA THR A 133 -13.50 -3.68 -4.16
C THR A 133 -13.46 -3.30 -5.64
N SER A 134 -12.39 -3.62 -6.38
CA SER A 134 -12.32 -3.46 -7.84
C SER A 134 -13.38 -4.29 -8.57
N ILE A 135 -13.53 -5.57 -8.20
CA ILE A 135 -14.53 -6.48 -8.78
C ILE A 135 -15.93 -5.95 -8.53
N MET A 136 -16.21 -5.58 -7.28
CA MET A 136 -17.52 -5.03 -6.88
C MET A 136 -17.82 -3.73 -7.60
N TYR A 137 -16.83 -2.83 -7.70
CA TYR A 137 -16.95 -1.57 -8.42
C TYR A 137 -17.22 -1.80 -9.91
N ARG A 138 -16.50 -2.71 -10.57
CA ARG A 138 -16.73 -3.05 -11.98
C ARG A 138 -18.15 -3.59 -12.21
N ARG A 139 -18.64 -4.46 -11.33
CA ARG A 139 -20.03 -4.97 -11.39
C ARG A 139 -21.05 -3.84 -11.22
N PHE A 140 -20.82 -2.96 -10.25
CA PHE A 140 -21.67 -1.79 -10.02
C PHE A 140 -21.74 -0.88 -11.25
N ILE A 141 -20.60 -0.56 -11.86
CA ILE A 141 -20.56 0.24 -13.09
C ILE A 141 -21.25 -0.47 -14.26
N GLY A 142 -21.09 -1.79 -14.41
CA GLY A 142 -21.82 -2.57 -15.41
C GLY A 142 -23.34 -2.43 -15.27
N ILE A 143 -23.87 -2.58 -14.05
CA ILE A 143 -25.30 -2.41 -13.76
C ILE A 143 -25.76 -0.98 -14.08
N LEU A 144 -24.95 0.04 -13.75
CA LEU A 144 -25.28 1.44 -14.08
C LEU A 144 -25.29 1.69 -15.59
N MET A 145 -24.37 1.09 -16.36
CA MET A 145 -24.36 1.21 -17.82
C MET A 145 -25.58 0.54 -18.46
N ASP A 146 -26.02 -0.61 -17.94
CA ASP A 146 -27.25 -1.28 -18.38
C ASP A 146 -28.49 -0.45 -18.03
N ALA A 147 -28.53 0.19 -16.86
CA ALA A 147 -29.60 1.10 -16.47
C ALA A 147 -29.66 2.36 -17.35
N LEU A 148 -28.50 2.91 -17.72
CA LEU A 148 -28.39 4.07 -18.62
C LEU A 148 -28.89 3.73 -20.03
N SER A 149 -28.46 2.59 -20.57
CA SER A 149 -28.84 2.14 -21.93
C SER A 149 -30.30 1.71 -22.07
N SER A 150 -30.93 1.27 -20.97
CA SER A 150 -32.36 0.89 -20.94
C SER A 150 -33.32 2.09 -20.82
N GLY A 151 -32.82 3.33 -20.89
CA GLY A 151 -33.67 4.53 -20.95
C GLY A 151 -34.41 4.85 -19.66
N THR A 152 -33.95 4.34 -18.51
CA THR A 152 -34.58 4.48 -17.18
C THR A 152 -34.56 5.90 -16.59
N GLY A 153 -34.31 6.93 -17.41
CA GLY A 153 -34.30 8.34 -17.00
C GLY A 153 -33.01 8.79 -16.30
N MET A 154 -31.98 7.95 -16.23
CA MET A 154 -30.67 8.35 -15.74
C MET A 154 -29.95 9.18 -16.82
N SER A 155 -29.57 10.42 -16.52
CA SER A 155 -28.79 11.24 -17.43
C SER A 155 -27.31 10.85 -17.40
N ASP A 156 -26.56 11.11 -18.47
CA ASP A 156 -25.10 10.94 -18.51
C ASP A 156 -24.41 11.68 -17.34
N GLY A 157 -24.94 12.84 -16.94
CA GLY A 157 -24.46 13.59 -15.78
C GLY A 157 -24.67 12.86 -14.45
N THR A 158 -25.81 12.18 -14.28
CA THR A 158 -26.10 11.35 -13.10
C THR A 158 -25.18 10.13 -13.05
N PHE A 159 -24.90 9.50 -14.20
CA PHE A 159 -23.96 8.39 -14.30
C PHE A 159 -22.55 8.81 -13.87
N VAL A 160 -22.02 9.91 -14.42
CA VAL A 160 -20.70 10.45 -14.06
C VAL A 160 -20.64 10.79 -12.57
N MET A 161 -21.68 11.41 -12.02
CA MET A 161 -21.76 11.73 -10.59
C MET A 161 -21.70 10.47 -9.70
N LEU A 162 -22.49 9.43 -10.01
CA LEU A 162 -22.50 8.17 -9.27
C LEU A 162 -21.17 7.42 -9.39
N TYR A 163 -20.60 7.37 -10.60
CA TYR A 163 -19.28 6.83 -10.86
C TYR A 163 -18.21 7.53 -9.99
N ASN A 164 -18.27 8.86 -9.92
CA ASN A 164 -17.32 9.69 -9.17
C ASN A 164 -17.46 9.49 -7.65
N MET A 165 -18.68 9.51 -7.12
CA MET A 165 -18.93 9.34 -5.68
C MET A 165 -18.49 7.96 -5.18
N THR A 166 -18.55 6.93 -6.03
CA THR A 166 -18.26 5.55 -5.63
C THR A 166 -16.79 5.17 -5.82
N HIS A 167 -16.04 5.86 -6.68
CA HIS A 167 -14.64 5.53 -6.98
C HIS A 167 -13.72 5.68 -5.76
N GLY A 168 -13.97 6.68 -4.90
CA GLY A 168 -13.15 6.96 -3.72
C GLY A 168 -13.19 5.87 -2.64
N PHE A 169 -14.30 5.12 -2.54
CA PHE A 169 -14.49 4.10 -1.49
C PHE A 169 -13.47 2.97 -1.58
N LYS A 170 -13.02 2.66 -2.79
CA LYS A 170 -11.97 1.66 -3.05
C LYS A 170 -10.69 1.93 -2.26
N TYR A 171 -10.32 3.20 -2.13
CA TYR A 171 -9.03 3.61 -1.60
C TYR A 171 -9.03 3.84 -0.09
N LEU A 172 -10.21 4.02 0.52
CA LEU A 172 -10.34 4.37 1.93
C LEU A 172 -9.81 3.26 2.84
N GLU A 173 -10.22 2.01 2.62
CA GLU A 173 -9.83 0.87 3.45
C GLU A 173 -8.32 0.58 3.36
N ILE A 174 -7.79 0.66 2.14
CA ILE A 174 -6.39 0.37 1.82
C ILE A 174 -5.47 1.46 2.39
N LEU A 175 -5.84 2.73 2.21
CA LEU A 175 -5.10 3.83 2.81
C LEU A 175 -5.13 3.75 4.33
N SER A 176 -6.28 3.43 4.92
CA SER A 176 -6.41 3.25 6.37
C SER A 176 -5.47 2.14 6.88
N ALA A 177 -5.35 1.03 6.17
CA ALA A 177 -4.43 -0.06 6.52
C ALA A 177 -2.95 0.39 6.45
N ILE A 178 -2.55 1.12 5.40
CA ILE A 178 -1.18 1.66 5.28
C ILE A 178 -0.88 2.64 6.41
N LEU A 179 -1.78 3.57 6.68
CA LEU A 179 -1.62 4.58 7.74
C LEU A 179 -1.59 3.94 9.13
N LEU A 180 -2.36 2.88 9.37
CA LEU A 180 -2.26 2.07 10.58
C LEU A 180 -0.87 1.44 10.72
N GLY A 181 -0.30 0.89 9.64
CA GLY A 181 1.07 0.38 9.63
C GLY A 181 2.12 1.43 10.00
N VAL A 182 1.99 2.64 9.43
CA VAL A 182 2.87 3.78 9.76
C VAL A 182 2.71 4.19 11.22
N MET A 183 1.47 4.29 11.71
CA MET A 183 1.16 4.68 13.08
C MET A 183 1.70 3.67 14.10
N MET A 184 1.48 2.38 13.87
CA MET A 184 2.00 1.30 14.72
C MET A 184 3.52 1.29 14.72
N THR A 185 4.16 1.48 13.56
CA THR A 185 5.61 1.64 13.47
C THR A 185 6.09 2.84 14.31
N GLY A 186 5.37 3.97 14.22
CA GLY A 186 5.62 5.15 15.05
C GLY A 186 5.46 4.89 16.56
N ILE A 187 4.48 4.09 16.98
CA ILE A 187 4.29 3.70 18.39
C ILE A 187 5.48 2.86 18.87
N PHE A 188 5.89 1.83 18.11
CA PHE A 188 7.02 0.99 18.47
C PHE A 188 8.33 1.77 18.60
N LEU A 189 8.52 2.79 17.75
CA LEU A 189 9.72 3.63 17.74
C LEU A 189 9.61 4.85 18.68
N SER A 190 8.46 5.07 19.31
CA SER A 190 8.13 6.31 20.04
C SER A 190 8.33 7.58 19.18
N ASP A 191 8.09 7.48 17.87
CA ASP A 191 8.31 8.53 16.89
C ASP A 191 7.05 9.39 16.69
N ARG A 192 7.11 10.66 17.10
CA ARG A 192 6.01 11.61 16.90
C ARG A 192 5.83 12.03 15.43
N TYR A 193 6.89 12.08 14.64
CA TYR A 193 6.82 12.52 13.25
C TYR A 193 6.08 11.52 12.38
N LEU A 194 6.27 10.21 12.60
CA LEU A 194 5.49 9.18 11.89
C LEU A 194 4.00 9.27 12.22
N LYS A 195 3.65 9.53 13.49
CA LYS A 195 2.26 9.71 13.92
C LYS A 195 1.62 10.96 13.30
N ILE A 196 2.36 12.08 13.30
CA ILE A 196 1.91 13.34 12.68
C ILE A 196 1.75 13.16 11.16
N ALA A 197 2.73 12.55 10.49
CA ALA A 197 2.67 12.30 9.06
C ALA A 197 1.46 11.44 8.68
N ALA A 198 1.17 10.38 9.43
CA ALA A 198 -0.01 9.55 9.20
C ALA A 198 -1.32 10.35 9.38
N ALA A 199 -1.41 11.20 10.40
CA ALA A 199 -2.56 12.06 10.64
C ALA A 199 -2.74 13.12 9.55
N VAL A 200 -1.64 13.72 9.05
CA VAL A 200 -1.68 14.69 7.95
C VAL A 200 -2.18 14.03 6.66
N ILE A 201 -1.65 12.85 6.31
CA ILE A 201 -2.10 12.13 5.11
C ILE A 201 -3.58 11.75 5.23
N LEU A 202 -4.02 11.29 6.41
CA LEU A 202 -5.43 11.01 6.67
C LEU A 202 -6.30 12.26 6.47
N GLY A 203 -5.89 13.40 7.04
CA GLY A 203 -6.61 14.67 6.89
C GLY A 203 -6.71 15.11 5.44
N LEU A 204 -5.62 15.03 4.68
CA LEU A 204 -5.60 15.34 3.25
C LEU A 204 -6.54 14.42 2.46
N PHE A 205 -6.56 13.13 2.79
CA PHE A 205 -7.45 12.17 2.16
C PHE A 205 -8.93 12.45 2.48
N LEU A 206 -9.27 12.70 3.75
CA LEU A 206 -10.64 12.98 4.17
C LEU A 206 -11.17 14.29 3.56
N ILE A 207 -10.35 15.34 3.51
CA ILE A 207 -10.71 16.58 2.81
C ILE A 207 -10.95 16.31 1.33
N SER A 208 -10.06 15.53 0.70
CA SER A 208 -10.21 15.18 -0.71
C SER A 208 -11.43 14.30 -0.97
N PHE A 209 -11.79 13.44 -0.03
CA PHE A 209 -12.95 12.55 -0.12
C PHE A 209 -14.26 13.29 0.10
N GLY A 210 -14.33 14.20 1.08
CA GLY A 210 -15.55 14.91 1.45
C GLY A 210 -15.82 16.18 0.65
N VAL A 211 -14.78 16.82 0.10
CA VAL A 211 -14.88 18.17 -0.49
C VAL A 211 -14.48 18.21 -1.96
N LEU A 212 -13.43 17.48 -2.36
CA LEU A 212 -12.91 17.59 -3.72
C LEU A 212 -13.68 16.68 -4.68
N GLN A 213 -14.29 17.28 -5.69
CA GLN A 213 -14.91 16.56 -6.80
C GLN A 213 -13.84 16.12 -7.82
N MET A 214 -14.19 15.13 -8.65
CA MET A 214 -13.34 14.72 -9.77
C MET A 214 -13.15 15.90 -10.73
N GLN A 215 -11.91 16.16 -11.13
CA GLN A 215 -11.60 17.17 -12.13
C GLN A 215 -11.23 16.50 -13.44
N THR A 216 -11.89 16.84 -14.53
CA THR A 216 -11.51 16.39 -15.87
C THR A 216 -10.41 17.29 -16.41
N VAL A 217 -9.31 16.70 -16.85
CA VAL A 217 -8.18 17.39 -17.48
C VAL A 217 -7.95 16.81 -18.86
N TYR A 218 -7.74 17.69 -19.85
CA TYR A 218 -7.42 17.26 -21.19
C TYR A 218 -5.92 16.99 -21.32
N LEU A 219 -5.54 15.73 -21.52
CA LEU A 219 -4.15 15.29 -21.59
C LEU A 219 -3.95 14.36 -22.79
N MET A 220 -2.97 14.68 -23.65
CA MET A 220 -2.65 13.90 -24.86
C MET A 220 -3.87 13.59 -25.77
N GLY A 221 -4.74 14.59 -25.98
CA GLY A 221 -5.91 14.43 -26.85
C GLY A 221 -7.10 13.71 -26.21
N ARG A 222 -7.10 13.50 -24.88
CA ARG A 222 -8.14 12.77 -24.15
C ARG A 222 -8.54 13.47 -22.86
N GLU A 223 -9.80 13.32 -22.48
CA GLU A 223 -10.29 13.71 -21.16
C GLU A 223 -9.89 12.64 -20.13
N VAL A 224 -9.16 13.07 -19.10
CA VAL A 224 -8.75 12.23 -17.97
C VAL A 224 -9.41 12.77 -16.72
N GLY A 225 -10.25 11.96 -16.08
CA GLY A 225 -10.82 12.27 -14.77
C GLY A 225 -9.78 12.05 -13.67
N ILE A 226 -9.38 13.12 -13.00
CA ILE A 226 -8.50 13.08 -11.82
C ILE A 226 -9.38 13.03 -10.57
N VAL A 227 -9.26 11.91 -9.86
CA VAL A 227 -9.89 11.73 -8.54
C VAL A 227 -8.81 11.93 -7.48
N TRP A 228 -8.90 13.00 -6.70
CA TRP A 228 -7.87 13.39 -5.73
C TRP A 228 -7.60 12.32 -4.67
N THR A 229 -8.63 11.59 -4.24
CA THR A 229 -8.48 10.47 -3.28
C THR A 229 -7.63 9.33 -3.86
N SER A 230 -7.81 9.01 -5.15
CA SER A 230 -6.98 8.05 -5.89
C SER A 230 -5.53 8.52 -5.96
N MET A 231 -5.30 9.80 -6.28
CA MET A 231 -3.96 10.35 -6.38
C MET A 231 -3.21 10.34 -5.04
N ILE A 232 -3.87 10.77 -3.95
CA ILE A 232 -3.29 10.74 -2.60
C ILE A 232 -2.94 9.31 -2.19
N TYR A 233 -3.84 8.37 -2.45
CA TYR A 233 -3.59 6.96 -2.21
C TYR A 233 -2.36 6.46 -2.97
N HIS A 234 -2.31 6.63 -4.29
CA HIS A 234 -1.21 6.12 -5.10
C HIS A 234 0.13 6.78 -4.75
N ILE A 235 0.15 8.09 -4.45
CA ILE A 235 1.34 8.77 -3.95
C ILE A 235 1.78 8.19 -2.60
N THR A 236 0.84 7.95 -1.68
CA THR A 236 1.14 7.40 -0.35
C THR A 236 1.70 5.97 -0.46
N GLU A 237 1.10 5.15 -1.31
CA GLU A 237 1.50 3.77 -1.51
C GLU A 237 2.84 3.64 -2.26
N THR A 238 3.14 4.53 -3.20
CA THR A 238 4.40 4.46 -3.96
C THR A 238 5.49 5.31 -3.32
N VAL A 239 5.42 6.62 -3.53
CA VAL A 239 6.39 7.60 -3.04
C VAL A 239 6.44 7.60 -1.51
N GLY A 240 5.29 7.53 -0.84
CA GLY A 240 5.20 7.53 0.62
C GLY A 240 5.92 6.34 1.25
N LEU A 241 5.77 5.12 0.73
CA LEU A 241 6.50 3.95 1.23
C LEU A 241 8.01 4.03 0.97
N VAL A 242 8.44 4.57 -0.17
CA VAL A 242 9.86 4.82 -0.44
C VAL A 242 10.44 5.83 0.53
N VAL A 243 9.74 6.95 0.77
CA VAL A 243 10.13 7.97 1.74
C VAL A 243 10.16 7.40 3.15
N LEU A 244 9.14 6.65 3.55
CA LEU A 244 9.07 5.95 4.84
C LEU A 244 10.28 5.02 5.03
N SER A 245 10.56 4.15 4.06
CA SER A 245 11.71 3.24 4.15
C SER A 245 13.03 4.00 4.28
N ARG A 246 13.23 5.07 3.48
CA ARG A 246 14.43 5.91 3.57
C ARG A 246 14.54 6.63 4.90
N TYR A 247 13.43 7.15 5.42
CA TYR A 247 13.36 7.78 6.73
C TYR A 247 13.75 6.79 7.83
N LEU A 248 13.14 5.61 7.83
CA LEU A 248 13.44 4.55 8.79
C LEU A 248 14.91 4.12 8.73
N THR A 249 15.41 3.94 7.52
CA THR A 249 16.82 3.60 7.24
C THR A 249 17.82 4.62 7.78
N LYS A 250 17.48 5.92 7.68
CA LYS A 250 18.36 7.01 8.10
C LYS A 250 18.30 7.26 9.61
N GLN A 251 17.10 7.23 10.20
CA GLN A 251 16.90 7.58 11.60
C GLN A 251 17.12 6.41 12.56
N TYR A 252 16.81 5.18 12.14
CA TYR A 252 16.80 4.01 13.03
C TYR A 252 17.86 2.99 12.64
N LYS A 253 18.83 2.80 13.55
CA LYS A 253 19.89 1.81 13.41
C LYS A 253 19.32 0.39 13.45
N GLY A 254 19.70 -0.47 12.50
CA GLY A 254 19.28 -1.87 12.47
C GLY A 254 17.78 -2.10 12.24
N LEU A 255 17.08 -1.14 11.63
CA LEU A 255 15.68 -1.26 11.25
C LEU A 255 15.53 -1.51 9.76
#